data_AF-A0A2N1PWF3-F1
#
_entry.id   AF-A0A2N1PWF3-F1
#
_cell.length_a   1.000
_cell.length_b   1.000
_cell.length_c   1.000
_cell.angle_alpha   90.00
_cell.angle_beta   90.00
_cell.angle_gamma   90.00
#
_symmetry.space_group_name_H-M   'P 1'
#
loop_
_entity.id
_entity.type
_entity.pdbx_description
1 polymer ?
#
loop_
_entity_poly.entity_id
_entity_poly.type
_entity_poly.pdbx_seq_one_letter_code
_entity_poly.pdbx_strand_id
1 'polypeptide(L)'
;MSRIARKLVLSIVTVVLTVFALGSTTFAWFTLTNTAQVQPFQAQIVADTGIEIAVGNVPAEGITALNWVTTLTTAQMQAFIEQEFTSGFRFNIVTTADGSTFETLGVDQMVEANGGYLEIPLHFRSSTADRIVWNSVSLTSPVANWVNDVTYTHVDNIVYNANQPISINASNSMRIAI
;
A
#
# COMPACT_ATOMS: atom_id res chain seq x y z
N MET A 1 -62.99 -9.63 6.75
CA MET A 1 -62.20 -8.88 5.74
C MET A 1 -62.67 -9.26 4.35
N SER A 2 -63.08 -8.28 3.53
CA SER A 2 -63.49 -8.56 2.15
C SER A 2 -62.31 -9.16 1.36
N ARG A 3 -62.59 -10.00 0.34
CA ARG A 3 -61.56 -10.56 -0.55
C ARG A 3 -60.63 -9.49 -1.13
N ILE A 4 -61.15 -8.28 -1.32
CA ILE A 4 -60.43 -7.12 -1.84
C ILE A 4 -59.42 -6.60 -0.81
N ALA A 5 -59.84 -6.43 0.46
CA ALA A 5 -58.94 -5.98 1.53
C ALA A 5 -57.76 -6.94 1.74
N ARG A 6 -58.00 -8.26 1.65
CA ARG A 6 -56.93 -9.28 1.77
C ARG A 6 -55.93 -9.22 0.62
N LYS A 7 -56.42 -9.01 -0.61
CA LYS A 7 -55.56 -8.85 -1.80
C LYS A 7 -54.72 -7.58 -1.74
N LEU A 8 -55.31 -6.48 -1.24
CA LEU A 8 -54.63 -5.20 -1.10
C LEU A 8 -53.52 -5.26 -0.04
N VAL A 9 -53.79 -5.87 1.12
CA VAL A 9 -52.76 -6.10 2.15
C VAL A 9 -51.63 -6.99 1.63
N LEU A 10 -51.95 -8.07 0.90
CA LEU A 10 -50.93 -8.96 0.33
C LEU A 10 -50.05 -8.22 -0.70
N SER A 11 -50.63 -7.34 -1.50
CA SER A 11 -49.89 -6.51 -2.47
C SER A 11 -48.95 -5.53 -1.77
N ILE A 12 -49.37 -4.91 -0.67
CA ILE A 12 -48.53 -3.98 0.08
C ILE A 12 -47.38 -4.74 0.75
N VAL A 13 -47.67 -5.89 1.37
CA VAL A 13 -46.64 -6.71 2.04
C VAL A 13 -45.61 -7.24 1.05
N THR A 14 -46.03 -7.66 -0.14
CA THR A 14 -45.11 -8.13 -1.19
C THR A 14 -44.22 -7.01 -1.71
N VAL A 15 -44.77 -5.81 -1.95
CA VAL A 15 -43.96 -4.63 -2.34
C VAL A 15 -42.94 -4.28 -1.27
N VAL A 16 -43.35 -4.25 0.00
CA VAL A 16 -42.44 -3.97 1.12
C VAL A 16 -41.31 -5.00 1.19
N LEU A 17 -41.63 -6.30 1.09
CA LEU A 17 -40.62 -7.37 1.08
C LEU A 17 -39.65 -7.23 -0.10
N THR A 18 -40.13 -6.88 -1.29
CA THR A 18 -39.25 -6.67 -2.45
C THR A 18 -38.32 -5.48 -2.26
N VAL A 19 -38.77 -4.38 -1.66
CA VAL A 19 -37.92 -3.21 -1.36
C VAL A 19 -36.84 -3.58 -0.35
N PHE A 20 -37.18 -4.33 0.71
CA PHE A 20 -36.19 -4.81 1.68
C PHE A 20 -35.16 -5.76 1.05
N ALA A 21 -35.59 -6.70 0.21
CA ALA A 21 -34.69 -7.64 -0.46
C ALA A 21 -33.75 -6.95 -1.46
N LEU A 22 -34.27 -5.99 -2.25
CA LEU A 22 -33.47 -5.21 -3.19
C LEU A 22 -32.50 -4.27 -2.45
N GLY A 23 -32.94 -3.65 -1.35
CA GLY A 23 -32.13 -2.77 -0.52
C GLY A 23 -30.99 -3.52 0.19
N SER A 24 -31.24 -4.69 0.76
CA SER A 24 -30.21 -5.50 1.42
C SER A 24 -29.18 -6.06 0.44
N THR A 25 -29.62 -6.48 -0.76
CA THR A 25 -28.71 -6.92 -1.83
C THR A 25 -27.81 -5.78 -2.30
N THR A 26 -28.38 -4.59 -2.45
CA THR A 26 -27.64 -3.39 -2.84
C THR A 26 -26.62 -2.99 -1.77
N PHE A 27 -27.01 -3.00 -0.48
CA PHE A 27 -26.10 -2.73 0.63
C PHE A 27 -24.96 -3.75 0.68
N ALA A 28 -25.25 -5.05 0.61
CA ALA A 28 -24.24 -6.10 0.59
C ALA A 28 -23.27 -5.97 -0.59
N TRP A 29 -23.78 -5.60 -1.77
CA TRP A 29 -22.95 -5.32 -2.94
C TRP A 29 -22.00 -4.14 -2.71
N PHE A 30 -22.50 -3.03 -2.15
CA PHE A 30 -21.65 -1.88 -1.80
C PHE A 30 -20.61 -2.24 -0.72
N THR A 31 -20.97 -3.02 0.29
CA THR A 31 -20.04 -3.38 1.37
C THR A 31 -18.99 -4.40 0.93
N LEU A 32 -19.35 -5.39 0.09
CA LEU A 32 -18.42 -6.39 -0.44
C LEU A 32 -17.47 -5.83 -1.51
N THR A 33 -17.94 -4.90 -2.33
CA THR A 33 -17.10 -4.28 -3.38
C THR A 33 -16.11 -3.26 -2.80
N ASN A 34 -16.35 -2.79 -1.56
CA ASN A 34 -15.46 -1.83 -0.89
C ASN A 34 -14.27 -2.49 -0.17
N THR A 35 -14.19 -3.82 -0.09
CA THR A 35 -13.00 -4.50 0.42
C THR A 35 -12.13 -4.97 -0.72
N ALA A 36 -11.19 -4.12 -1.14
CA ALA A 36 -10.07 -4.54 -1.96
C ALA A 36 -9.24 -5.56 -1.17
N GLN A 37 -9.32 -6.84 -1.54
CA GLN A 37 -8.38 -7.84 -1.02
C GLN A 37 -7.04 -7.58 -1.68
N VAL A 38 -6.15 -6.90 -0.96
CA VAL A 38 -4.76 -6.75 -1.37
C VAL A 38 -4.11 -8.13 -1.23
N GLN A 39 -3.53 -8.62 -2.33
CA GLN A 39 -2.77 -9.87 -2.33
C GLN A 39 -1.71 -9.83 -1.21
N PRO A 40 -1.50 -10.92 -0.45
CA PRO A 40 -0.52 -10.92 0.64
C PRO A 40 0.85 -10.49 0.11
N PHE A 41 1.43 -9.49 0.77
CA PHE A 41 2.76 -8.98 0.46
C PHE A 41 3.79 -10.11 0.64
N GLN A 42 4.44 -10.51 -0.44
CA GLN A 42 5.49 -11.53 -0.43
C GLN A 42 6.83 -10.88 -0.73
N ALA A 43 7.67 -10.78 0.30
CA ALA A 43 9.05 -10.32 0.17
C ALA A 43 9.99 -11.38 0.71
N GLN A 44 11.02 -11.71 -0.05
CA GLN A 44 12.15 -12.51 0.39
C GLN A 44 13.42 -11.80 -0.03
N ILE A 45 14.32 -11.56 0.91
CA ILE A 45 15.59 -10.89 0.64
C ILE A 45 16.70 -11.87 0.95
N VAL A 46 17.52 -12.16 -0.06
CA VAL A 46 18.65 -13.08 0.05
C VAL A 46 19.92 -12.27 -0.08
N ALA A 47 20.78 -12.36 0.93
CA ALA A 47 22.10 -11.76 0.90
C ALA A 47 23.11 -12.70 0.24
N ASP A 48 24.13 -12.13 -0.39
CA ASP A 48 25.28 -12.92 -0.83
C ASP A 48 26.17 -13.32 0.37
N THR A 49 27.10 -14.22 0.13
CA THR A 49 28.00 -14.77 1.14
C THR A 49 28.75 -13.67 1.88
N GLY A 50 28.69 -13.68 3.21
CA GLY A 50 29.36 -12.69 4.06
C GLY A 50 28.58 -11.41 4.31
N ILE A 51 27.34 -11.29 3.80
CA ILE A 51 26.40 -10.21 4.13
C ILE A 51 25.28 -10.76 5.00
N GLU A 52 24.91 -10.00 6.03
CA GLU A 52 23.75 -10.25 6.85
C GLU A 52 22.80 -9.05 6.78
N ILE A 53 21.51 -9.34 6.87
CA ILE A 53 20.42 -8.38 6.72
C ILE A 53 19.57 -8.44 7.98
N ALA A 54 19.10 -7.28 8.43
CA ALA A 54 18.07 -7.19 9.46
C ALA A 54 16.98 -6.21 9.01
N VAL A 55 15.76 -6.46 9.46
CA VAL A 55 14.62 -5.55 9.26
C VAL A 55 14.20 -4.94 10.59
N GLY A 56 13.85 -3.66 10.54
CA GLY A 56 13.18 -2.96 11.63
C GLY A 56 13.90 -1.73 12.14
N ASN A 57 13.22 -1.02 13.04
CA ASN A 57 13.74 0.19 13.66
C ASN A 57 14.89 -0.15 14.62
N VAL A 58 15.93 0.69 14.64
CA VAL A 58 17.09 0.48 15.53
C VAL A 58 16.63 0.64 16.99
N PRO A 59 16.74 -0.42 17.83
CA PRO A 59 16.31 -0.34 19.22
C PRO A 59 17.28 0.53 20.03
N ALA A 60 16.84 0.96 21.23
CA ALA A 60 17.67 1.78 22.13
C ALA A 60 18.98 1.08 22.56
N GLU A 61 19.00 -0.25 22.54
CA GLU A 61 20.17 -1.09 22.81
C GLU A 61 21.23 -1.05 21.68
N GLY A 62 20.88 -0.46 20.54
CA GLY A 62 21.76 -0.29 19.38
C GLY A 62 21.49 -1.27 18.25
N ILE A 63 22.10 -1.01 17.10
CA ILE A 63 21.91 -1.75 15.84
C ILE A 63 22.29 -3.25 15.94
N THR A 64 23.13 -3.61 16.90
CA THR A 64 23.55 -5.00 17.14
C THR A 64 22.45 -5.87 17.74
N ALA A 65 21.42 -5.28 18.35
CA ALA A 65 20.29 -6.00 18.93
C ALA A 65 19.22 -6.39 17.90
N LEU A 66 19.36 -5.95 16.64
CA LEU A 66 18.49 -6.40 15.55
C LEU A 66 18.69 -7.90 15.26
N ASN A 67 17.67 -8.53 14.69
CA ASN A 67 17.76 -9.92 14.26
C ASN A 67 18.44 -10.04 12.89
N TRP A 68 19.73 -10.36 12.91
CA TRP A 68 20.56 -10.47 11.71
C TRP A 68 20.49 -11.87 11.12
N VAL A 69 20.15 -11.93 9.83
CA VAL A 69 19.97 -13.18 9.07
C VAL A 69 20.60 -13.06 7.68
N THR A 70 21.01 -14.17 7.08
CA THR A 70 21.46 -14.21 5.68
C THR A 70 20.29 -14.25 4.69
N THR A 71 19.12 -14.67 5.15
CA THR A 71 17.88 -14.69 4.37
C THR A 71 16.75 -14.15 5.22
N LEU A 72 16.18 -13.04 4.76
CA LEU A 72 14.99 -12.46 5.36
C LEU A 72 13.76 -13.06 4.69
N THR A 73 13.01 -13.85 5.47
CA THR A 73 11.84 -14.59 4.97
C THR A 73 10.59 -13.74 4.94
N THR A 74 9.62 -14.14 4.12
CA THR A 74 8.29 -13.49 4.06
C THR A 74 7.59 -13.48 5.41
N ALA A 75 7.74 -14.55 6.21
CA ALA A 75 7.15 -14.60 7.55
C ALA A 75 7.74 -13.54 8.49
N GLN A 76 9.06 -13.28 8.42
CA GLN A 76 9.71 -12.25 9.22
C GLN A 76 9.29 -10.84 8.77
N MET A 77 9.15 -10.62 7.46
CA MET A 77 8.66 -9.37 6.90
C MET A 77 7.20 -9.10 7.31
N GLN A 78 6.35 -10.12 7.22
CA GLN A 78 4.96 -10.01 7.63
C GLN A 78 4.85 -9.74 9.14
N ALA A 79 5.64 -10.43 9.96
CA ALA A 79 5.68 -10.18 11.40
C ALA A 79 6.10 -8.74 11.72
N PHE A 80 7.10 -8.20 11.00
CA PHE A 80 7.49 -6.79 11.14
C PHE A 80 6.34 -5.84 10.76
N ILE A 81 5.70 -6.06 9.61
CA ILE A 81 4.59 -5.21 9.14
C ILE A 81 3.41 -5.26 10.12
N GLU A 82 3.04 -6.44 10.61
CA GLU A 82 1.93 -6.61 11.56
C GLU A 82 2.23 -5.99 12.93
N GLN A 83 3.50 -6.00 13.34
CA GLN A 83 3.95 -5.37 14.57
C GLN A 83 3.96 -3.84 14.47
N GLU A 84 4.49 -3.29 13.38
CA GLU A 84 4.66 -1.85 13.19
C GLU A 84 3.36 -1.17 12.76
N PHE A 85 2.62 -1.79 11.84
CA PHE A 85 1.40 -1.26 11.25
C PHE A 85 0.21 -2.05 11.79
N THR A 86 -0.21 -1.69 13.01
CA THR A 86 -1.37 -2.29 13.70
C THR A 86 -2.69 -2.08 12.93
N SER A 87 -3.76 -2.73 13.40
CA SER A 87 -5.04 -2.79 12.68
C SER A 87 -5.59 -1.40 12.30
N GLY A 88 -5.96 -1.27 11.02
CA GLY A 88 -6.49 -0.01 10.46
C GLY A 88 -5.52 0.76 9.55
N PHE A 89 -4.35 0.20 9.25
CA PHE A 89 -3.48 0.74 8.19
C PHE A 89 -4.25 0.89 6.88
N ARG A 90 -4.09 2.06 6.25
CA ARG A 90 -4.64 2.38 4.94
C ARG A 90 -3.60 3.17 4.16
N PHE A 91 -3.42 2.82 2.90
CA PHE A 91 -2.61 3.64 2.01
C PHE A 91 -3.27 5.01 1.83
N ASN A 92 -2.46 6.05 1.78
CA ASN A 92 -2.86 7.40 1.47
C ASN A 92 -2.01 7.95 0.33
N ILE A 93 -2.51 8.99 -0.34
CA ILE A 93 -1.76 9.67 -1.38
C ILE A 93 -0.67 10.49 -0.69
N VAL A 94 0.57 10.07 -0.89
CA VAL A 94 1.77 10.76 -0.40
C VAL A 94 2.77 10.88 -1.55
N THR A 95 3.61 11.90 -1.47
CA THR A 95 4.70 12.15 -2.41
C THR A 95 6.00 12.37 -1.65
N THR A 96 7.14 12.30 -2.33
CA THR A 96 8.46 12.56 -1.74
C THR A 96 9.42 12.97 -2.84
N ALA A 97 10.30 13.93 -2.54
CA ALA A 97 11.36 14.38 -3.44
C ALA A 97 12.69 13.65 -3.19
N ASP A 98 12.92 13.15 -1.98
CA ASP A 98 14.18 12.54 -1.54
C ASP A 98 14.07 11.03 -1.29
N GLY A 99 12.85 10.49 -1.26
CA GLY A 99 12.58 9.08 -0.97
C GLY A 99 12.60 8.74 0.52
N SER A 100 12.78 9.72 1.41
CA SER A 100 12.85 9.54 2.87
C SER A 100 11.77 10.33 3.59
N THR A 101 11.62 11.62 3.30
CA THR A 101 10.54 12.43 3.87
C THR A 101 9.33 12.40 2.93
N PHE A 102 8.25 11.79 3.41
CA PHE A 102 6.99 11.75 2.69
C PHE A 102 6.11 12.94 3.07
N GLU A 103 5.40 13.47 2.09
CA GLU A 103 4.56 14.65 2.22
C GLU A 103 3.15 14.36 1.67
N THR A 104 2.18 15.05 2.26
CA THR A 104 0.79 15.08 1.82
C THR A 104 0.38 16.50 1.46
N LEU A 105 -0.74 16.64 0.76
CA LEU A 105 -1.32 17.93 0.40
C LEU A 105 -1.85 18.64 1.65
N GLY A 106 -1.20 19.73 2.06
CA GLY A 106 -1.74 20.69 3.03
C GLY A 106 -2.60 21.76 2.37
N VAL A 107 -3.05 22.74 3.16
CA VAL A 107 -3.95 23.82 2.69
C VAL A 107 -3.23 24.78 1.73
N ASP A 108 -2.00 25.19 2.07
CA ASP A 108 -1.21 26.16 1.29
C ASP A 108 0.16 25.61 0.83
N GLN A 109 0.62 24.51 1.44
CA GLN A 109 1.92 23.90 1.18
C GLN A 109 1.88 22.40 1.46
N MET A 110 2.89 21.67 0.98
CA MET A 110 3.10 20.27 1.37
C MET A 110 3.38 20.18 2.87
N VAL A 111 2.87 19.14 3.51
CA VAL A 111 3.05 18.86 4.94
C VAL A 111 3.57 17.45 5.09
N GLU A 112 4.50 17.21 6.01
CA GLU A 112 5.03 15.88 6.30
C GLU A 112 3.90 14.89 6.62
N ALA A 113 3.96 13.72 5.99
CA ALA A 113 2.99 12.66 6.13
C ALA A 113 3.37 11.74 7.30
N ASN A 114 2.52 11.69 8.32
CA ASN A 114 2.72 10.79 9.48
C ASN A 114 2.19 9.37 9.25
N GLY A 115 2.13 8.90 8.00
CA GLY A 115 1.63 7.59 7.62
C GLY A 115 0.93 7.57 6.27
N GLY A 116 0.27 6.45 5.95
CA GLY A 116 -0.33 6.22 4.63
C GLY A 116 0.61 5.54 3.64
N TYR A 117 1.81 5.16 4.08
CA TYR A 117 2.79 4.38 3.34
C TYR A 117 3.39 3.32 4.28
N LEU A 118 3.95 2.25 3.70
CA LEU A 118 4.71 1.26 4.44
C LEU A 118 6.19 1.62 4.37
N GLU A 119 6.78 1.85 5.54
CA GLU A 119 8.22 2.03 5.69
C GLU A 119 8.84 0.71 6.15
N ILE A 120 9.90 0.28 5.45
CA ILE A 120 10.60 -0.97 5.73
C ILE A 120 12.08 -0.64 5.88
N PRO A 121 12.56 -0.39 7.11
CA PRO A 121 13.96 -0.16 7.37
C PRO A 121 14.75 -1.45 7.20
N LEU A 122 15.68 -1.46 6.25
CA LEU A 122 16.59 -2.58 6.00
C LEU A 122 18.00 -2.19 6.39
N HIS A 123 18.62 -3.02 7.21
CA HIS A 123 19.99 -2.85 7.68
C HIS A 123 20.87 -3.93 7.08
N PHE A 124 22.07 -3.55 6.68
CA PHE A 124 23.06 -4.45 6.09
C PHE A 124 24.34 -4.40 6.91
N ARG A 125 24.94 -5.57 7.17
CA ARG A 125 26.29 -5.68 7.74
C ARG A 125 27.06 -6.75 7.00
N SER A 126 28.38 -6.67 7.06
CA SER A 126 29.26 -7.71 6.53
C SER A 126 30.33 -8.06 7.54
N SER A 127 30.68 -9.34 7.58
CA SER A 127 31.84 -9.85 8.35
C SER A 127 33.11 -9.94 7.50
N THR A 128 32.99 -9.78 6.19
CA THR A 128 34.07 -9.95 5.20
C THR A 128 34.43 -8.67 4.47
N ALA A 129 33.63 -7.61 4.60
CA ALA A 129 33.86 -6.32 3.97
C ALA A 129 33.68 -5.17 4.97
N ASP A 130 34.54 -4.16 4.87
CA ASP A 130 34.53 -2.97 5.74
C ASP A 130 33.45 -1.95 5.33
N ARG A 131 32.88 -2.10 4.13
CA ARG A 131 31.81 -1.21 3.62
C ARG A 131 30.93 -1.94 2.63
N ILE A 132 29.66 -1.57 2.60
CA ILE A 132 28.69 -1.97 1.58
C ILE A 132 28.38 -0.73 0.76
N VAL A 133 28.60 -0.81 -0.55
CA VAL A 133 28.35 0.30 -1.48
C VAL A 133 27.09 0.01 -2.29
N TRP A 134 26.11 0.90 -2.21
CA TRP A 134 24.93 0.84 -3.05
C TRP A 134 25.23 1.45 -4.42
N ASN A 135 25.36 0.61 -5.44
CA ASN A 135 25.64 1.08 -6.81
C ASN A 135 24.37 1.31 -7.63
N SER A 136 23.41 0.40 -7.53
CA SER A 136 22.18 0.45 -8.32
C SER A 136 21.09 -0.38 -7.70
N VAL A 137 19.84 0.04 -7.88
CA VAL A 137 18.65 -0.76 -7.60
C VAL A 137 17.78 -0.81 -8.85
N SER A 138 17.23 -1.98 -9.14
CA SER A 138 16.32 -2.17 -10.27
C SER A 138 15.03 -2.74 -9.74
N LEU A 139 13.93 -2.04 -10.02
CA LEU A 139 12.58 -2.49 -9.69
C LEU A 139 11.80 -2.65 -10.99
N THR A 140 11.43 -3.89 -11.29
CA THR A 140 10.76 -4.25 -12.54
C THR A 140 9.37 -4.80 -12.28
N SER A 141 8.41 -4.41 -13.10
CA SER A 141 7.10 -5.04 -13.18
C SER A 141 6.57 -4.95 -14.61
N PRO A 142 5.49 -5.67 -14.94
CA PRO A 142 4.71 -5.36 -16.14
C PRO A 142 4.31 -3.89 -16.14
N VAL A 143 4.32 -3.28 -17.33
CA VAL A 143 3.86 -1.91 -17.54
C VAL A 143 2.35 -1.93 -17.73
N ALA A 144 1.66 -1.04 -17.02
CA ALA A 144 0.24 -0.77 -17.22
C ALA A 144 0.04 0.65 -17.75
N ASN A 145 -1.04 0.87 -18.50
CA ASN A 145 -1.41 2.20 -18.98
C ASN A 145 -2.37 2.84 -17.97
N TRP A 146 -2.05 4.07 -17.56
CA TRP A 146 -2.88 4.89 -16.69
C TRP A 146 -3.24 6.19 -17.41
N VAL A 147 -4.50 6.64 -17.31
CA VAL A 147 -4.89 7.95 -17.86
C VAL A 147 -4.67 8.99 -16.77
N ASN A 148 -3.80 9.96 -17.05
CA ASN A 148 -3.48 10.98 -16.07
C ASN A 148 -4.65 11.95 -15.87
N ASP A 149 -5.04 12.23 -14.62
CA ASP A 149 -6.17 13.11 -14.29
C ASP A 149 -5.80 14.60 -14.34
N VAL A 150 -4.54 14.92 -13.99
CA VAL A 150 -4.07 16.31 -13.83
C VAL A 150 -2.72 16.51 -14.50
N THR A 151 -2.48 17.68 -15.10
CA THR A 151 -1.16 17.95 -15.67
C THR A 151 -0.12 18.08 -14.54
N TYR A 152 0.99 17.33 -14.62
CA TYR A 152 2.08 17.39 -13.66
C TYR A 152 3.45 17.25 -14.32
N THR A 153 4.50 17.76 -13.65
CA THR A 153 5.90 17.54 -14.05
C THR A 153 6.44 16.36 -13.25
N HIS A 154 6.93 15.34 -13.95
CA HIS A 154 7.51 14.15 -13.33
C HIS A 154 8.99 14.36 -12.99
N VAL A 155 9.59 13.45 -12.22
CA VAL A 155 10.98 13.54 -11.74
C VAL A 155 12.04 13.55 -12.86
N ASP A 156 11.67 13.10 -14.05
CA ASP A 156 12.47 13.19 -15.29
C ASP A 156 12.38 14.57 -15.98
N ASN A 157 11.72 15.55 -15.34
CA ASN A 157 11.37 16.86 -15.88
C ASN A 157 10.46 16.83 -17.12
N ILE A 158 9.78 15.71 -17.38
CA ILE A 158 8.78 15.62 -18.45
C ILE A 158 7.41 16.07 -17.92
N VAL A 159 6.73 16.91 -18.69
CA VAL A 159 5.35 17.34 -18.40
C VAL A 159 4.38 16.31 -18.96
N TYR A 160 3.62 15.67 -18.08
CA TYR A 160 2.53 14.77 -18.43
C TYR A 160 1.22 15.54 -18.38
N ASN A 161 0.54 15.63 -19.53
CA ASN A 161 -0.73 16.35 -19.64
C ASN A 161 -1.90 15.54 -19.08
N ALA A 162 -2.91 16.24 -18.56
CA ALA A 162 -4.19 15.62 -18.22
C ALA A 162 -4.83 14.93 -19.44
N ASN A 163 -5.55 13.83 -19.19
CA ASN A 163 -6.23 12.99 -20.17
C ASN A 163 -5.31 12.32 -21.21
N GLN A 164 -4.00 12.22 -20.95
CA GLN A 164 -3.07 11.45 -21.77
C GLN A 164 -2.70 10.14 -21.06
N PRO A 165 -2.56 9.02 -21.81
CA PRO A 165 -2.09 7.78 -21.24
C PRO A 165 -0.61 7.88 -20.89
N ILE A 166 -0.26 7.38 -19.71
CA ILE A 166 1.11 7.24 -19.21
C ILE A 166 1.39 5.77 -18.89
N SER A 167 2.64 5.36 -19.08
CA SER A 167 3.10 4.04 -18.69
C SER A 167 3.51 4.05 -17.23
N ILE A 168 2.81 3.27 -16.41
CA ILE A 168 3.10 3.08 -14.99
C ILE A 168 3.60 1.66 -14.73
N ASN A 169 4.46 1.51 -13.73
CA ASN A 169 4.97 0.23 -13.24
C ASN A 169 5.17 0.31 -11.71
N ALA A 170 5.59 -0.78 -11.09
CA ALA A 170 5.78 -0.86 -9.64
C ALA A 170 6.84 0.14 -9.11
N SER A 171 7.77 0.60 -9.96
CA SER A 171 8.73 1.63 -9.56
C SER A 171 8.08 2.98 -9.28
N ASN A 172 6.91 3.26 -9.85
CA ASN A 172 6.16 4.47 -9.54
C ASN A 172 5.57 4.43 -8.11
N SER A 173 5.33 3.25 -7.54
CA SER A 173 4.72 3.06 -6.22
C SER A 173 5.71 2.83 -5.06
N MET A 174 6.99 2.60 -5.35
CA MET A 174 8.01 2.37 -4.32
C MET A 174 9.02 3.52 -4.32
N ARG A 175 9.56 3.81 -3.13
CA ARG A 175 10.67 4.75 -2.94
C ARG A 175 11.74 4.05 -2.13
N ILE A 176 12.99 4.28 -2.50
CA ILE A 176 14.14 3.61 -1.91
C ILE A 176 15.20 4.68 -1.69
N ALA A 177 15.60 4.87 -0.43
CA ALA A 177 16.60 5.84 0.00
C ALA A 177 17.58 5.15 0.97
N ILE A 178 18.73 5.80 1.19
CA ILE A 178 19.83 5.34 2.07
C ILE A 178 20.07 6.42 3.12
#